data_AF-A0A0P9FNY1-F1
#
_entry.id   AF-A0A0P9FNY1-F1
#
_cell.length_a   1.000
_cell.length_b   1.000
_cell.length_c   1.000
_cell.angle_alpha   90.00
_cell.angle_beta   90.00
_cell.angle_gamma   90.00
#
_symmetry.space_group_name_H-M   'P 1'
#
loop_
_entity.id
_entity.type
_entity.pdbx_description
1 polymer ?
#
loop_
_entity_poly.entity_id
_entity_poly.type
_entity_poly.pdbx_seq_one_letter_code
_entity_poly.pdbx_strand_id
1 'polypeptide(L)'
;HQGVKGLEFERVMVIMDDQEARGFMFKYEDLFGRKTEGKTLEATRRLFYVTASRATKSLALVAYTDDVARVRKFLLDNAWFSEDEVISMA
;
A
#
# COMPACT_ATOMS: atom_id res chain seq x y z
N HIS A 1 10.07 -2.90 -19.81
CA HIS A 1 9.18 -1.77 -20.11
C HIS A 1 9.32 -0.74 -18.98
N GLN A 2 10.30 0.18 -19.07
CA GLN A 2 10.55 1.26 -18.09
C GLN A 2 9.79 2.52 -18.54
N GLY A 3 8.45 2.45 -18.60
CA GLY A 3 7.62 3.40 -19.38
C GLY A 3 6.51 4.12 -18.60
N VAL A 4 6.55 4.15 -17.27
CA VAL A 4 5.45 4.70 -16.44
C VAL A 4 5.77 6.04 -15.78
N LYS A 5 6.94 6.62 -16.04
CA LYS A 5 7.36 7.88 -15.40
C LYS A 5 6.61 9.05 -16.03
N GLY A 6 5.63 9.61 -15.29
CA GLY A 6 4.89 10.80 -15.68
C GLY A 6 3.48 10.55 -16.20
N LEU A 7 3.05 9.29 -16.26
CA LEU A 7 1.68 8.95 -16.66
C LEU A 7 0.76 8.89 -15.45
N GLU A 8 -0.48 9.30 -15.66
CA GLU A 8 -1.60 9.13 -14.74
C GLU A 8 -2.65 8.24 -15.42
N PHE A 9 -3.47 7.56 -14.62
CA PHE A 9 -4.48 6.62 -15.08
C PHE A 9 -5.80 6.89 -14.39
N GLU A 10 -6.92 6.69 -15.09
CA GLU A 10 -8.25 6.90 -14.50
C GLU A 10 -8.45 6.03 -13.25
N ARG A 11 -8.01 4.77 -13.33
CA ARG A 11 -8.16 3.78 -12.25
C ARG A 11 -6.84 3.08 -12.03
N VAL A 12 -6.41 2.99 -10.77
CA VAL A 12 -5.18 2.29 -10.38
C VAL A 12 -5.51 1.28 -9.30
N MET A 13 -4.91 0.10 -9.40
CA MET A 13 -4.88 -0.88 -8.32
C MET A 13 -3.43 -1.09 -7.90
N VAL A 14 -3.16 -0.93 -6.61
CA VAL A 14 -1.83 -1.20 -6.03
C VAL A 14 -1.92 -2.51 -5.26
N ILE A 15 -1.16 -3.51 -5.70
CA ILE A 15 -1.04 -4.80 -5.05
C ILE A 15 0.24 -4.79 -4.20
N MET A 16 0.08 -5.02 -2.91
CA MET A 16 1.13 -4.99 -1.90
C MET A 16 1.31 -6.41 -1.36
N ASP A 17 2.24 -7.15 -1.95
CA ASP A 17 2.61 -8.51 -1.55
C ASP A 17 4.11 -8.57 -1.25
N ASP A 18 4.46 -8.49 0.04
CA ASP A 18 5.85 -8.52 0.50
C ASP A 18 6.53 -9.88 0.25
N GLN A 19 5.78 -10.98 0.16
CA GLN A 19 6.31 -12.34 -0.06
C GLN A 19 6.66 -12.57 -1.53
N GLU A 20 5.73 -12.25 -2.43
CA GLU A 20 5.95 -12.40 -3.87
C GLU A 20 6.96 -11.37 -4.41
N ALA A 21 7.09 -10.22 -3.75
CA ALA A 21 8.11 -9.22 -4.05
C ALA A 21 9.56 -9.71 -3.78
N ARG A 22 9.79 -10.94 -3.31
CA ARG A 22 11.13 -11.59 -3.18
C ARG A 22 12.24 -10.68 -2.60
N GLY A 23 11.90 -9.82 -1.64
CA GLY A 23 12.86 -8.93 -0.99
C GLY A 23 13.28 -7.69 -1.79
N PHE A 24 12.44 -7.21 -2.72
CA PHE A 24 12.57 -5.83 -3.24
C PHE A 24 12.64 -4.81 -2.08
N MET A 25 13.21 -3.63 -2.38
CA MET A 25 13.60 -2.55 -1.44
C MET A 25 12.46 -1.97 -0.55
N PHE A 26 11.27 -2.56 -0.56
CA PHE A 26 10.06 -2.04 0.07
C PHE A 26 9.40 -3.10 0.94
N LYS A 27 8.80 -2.68 2.05
CA LYS A 27 8.11 -3.54 3.01
C LYS A 27 6.81 -2.89 3.44
N TYR A 28 5.70 -3.30 2.83
CA TYR A 28 4.38 -2.76 3.13
C TYR A 28 3.90 -3.16 4.52
N GLU A 29 4.37 -4.27 5.06
CA GLU A 29 4.13 -4.64 6.45
C GLU A 29 4.63 -3.56 7.43
N ASP A 30 5.81 -2.99 7.15
CA ASP A 30 6.37 -1.87 7.93
C ASP A 30 5.53 -0.59 7.72
N LEU A 31 4.99 -0.35 6.52
CA LEU A 31 4.09 0.78 6.24
C LEU A 31 2.81 0.71 7.09
N PHE A 32 2.26 -0.49 7.26
CA PHE A 32 1.03 -0.73 8.03
C PHE A 32 1.28 -1.04 9.51
N GLY A 33 2.27 -0.38 10.10
CA GLY A 33 2.45 -0.32 11.55
C GLY A 33 3.30 -1.43 12.18
N ARG A 34 3.96 -2.29 11.39
CA ARG A 34 4.95 -3.24 11.95
C ARG A 34 6.22 -2.53 12.45
N LYS A 35 6.56 -1.37 11.89
CA LYS A 35 7.64 -0.49 12.35
C LYS A 35 7.23 0.98 12.29
N THR A 36 7.86 1.80 13.12
CA THR A 36 7.57 3.23 13.21
C THR A 36 8.56 4.10 12.42
N GLU A 37 9.78 3.61 12.16
CA GLU A 37 10.84 4.37 11.49
C GLU A 37 11.83 3.47 10.73
N GLY A 38 12.63 4.09 9.85
CA GLY A 38 13.74 3.45 9.13
C GLY A 38 13.75 3.72 7.62
N LYS A 39 14.93 3.66 7.00
CA LYS A 39 15.13 3.97 5.58
C LYS A 39 14.24 3.16 4.63
N THR A 40 14.02 1.88 4.93
CA THR A 40 13.12 1.01 4.15
C THR A 40 11.67 1.47 4.23
N LEU A 41 11.22 1.92 5.41
CA LEU A 41 9.88 2.45 5.60
C LEU A 41 9.70 3.76 4.80
N GLU A 42 10.67 4.67 4.84
CA GLU A 42 10.64 5.90 4.05
C GLU A 42 10.58 5.62 2.53
N ALA A 43 11.40 4.68 2.05
CA ALA A 43 11.37 4.24 0.66
C ALA A 43 10.00 3.66 0.28
N THR A 44 9.41 2.85 1.15
CA THR A 44 8.08 2.24 0.95
C THR A 44 6.99 3.31 0.93
N ARG A 45 7.03 4.28 1.85
CA ARG A 45 6.10 5.43 1.86
C ARG A 45 6.17 6.21 0.55
N ARG A 46 7.39 6.46 0.03
CA ARG A 46 7.57 7.15 -1.25
C ARG A 46 7.03 6.35 -2.42
N LEU A 47 7.26 5.04 -2.47
CA LEU A 47 6.70 4.18 -3.52
C LEU A 47 5.17 4.16 -3.46
N PHE A 48 4.62 3.98 -2.26
CA PHE A 48 3.18 3.98 -2.03
C PHE A 48 2.57 5.31 -2.49
N TYR A 49 3.15 6.45 -2.11
CA TYR A 49 2.71 7.76 -2.57
C TYR A 49 2.74 7.86 -4.10
N VAL A 50 3.87 7.52 -4.74
CA VAL A 50 4.02 7.66 -6.20
C VAL A 50 3.06 6.76 -6.97
N THR A 51 2.74 5.57 -6.45
CA THR A 51 1.82 4.61 -7.09
C THR A 51 0.37 5.02 -6.89
N ALA A 52 -0.02 5.36 -5.66
CA ALA A 52 -1.35 5.86 -5.31
C ALA A 52 -1.69 7.16 -6.06
N SER A 53 -0.73 8.09 -6.16
CA SER A 53 -0.92 9.39 -6.81
C SER A 53 -1.03 9.32 -8.33
N ARG A 54 -0.96 8.12 -8.95
CA ARG A 54 -1.24 7.97 -10.38
C ARG A 54 -2.72 7.87 -10.70
N ALA A 55 -3.57 7.62 -9.71
CA ALA A 55 -5.01 7.55 -9.90
C ALA A 55 -5.63 8.94 -10.04
N THR A 56 -6.45 9.16 -11.08
CA THR A 56 -7.19 10.42 -11.26
C THR A 56 -8.68 10.32 -10.91
N LYS A 57 -9.24 9.10 -10.88
CA LYS A 57 -10.64 8.87 -10.49
C LYS A 57 -10.79 7.86 -9.37
N SER A 58 -10.14 6.70 -9.47
CA SER A 58 -10.33 5.62 -8.48
C SER A 58 -9.03 4.91 -8.15
N LEU A 59 -8.83 4.63 -6.86
CA LEU A 59 -7.70 3.88 -6.34
C LEU A 59 -8.24 2.66 -5.58
N ALA A 60 -7.71 1.48 -5.88
CA ALA A 60 -7.92 0.27 -5.11
C ALA A 60 -6.59 -0.19 -4.50
N LEU A 61 -6.60 -0.55 -3.23
CA LEU A 61 -5.44 -1.10 -2.53
C LEU A 61 -5.72 -2.55 -2.15
N VAL A 62 -4.81 -3.45 -2.53
CA VAL A 62 -4.88 -4.87 -2.17
C VAL A 62 -3.63 -5.21 -1.38
N ALA A 63 -3.78 -5.54 -0.11
CA ALA A 63 -2.67 -5.90 0.77
C ALA A 63 -2.72 -7.39 1.12
N TYR A 64 -1.68 -8.12 0.72
CA TYR A 64 -1.42 -9.46 1.23
C TYR A 64 -0.61 -9.33 2.52
N THR A 65 -1.15 -9.89 3.61
CA THR A 65 -0.56 -9.77 4.94
C THR A 65 -0.81 -11.03 5.75
N ASP A 66 0.10 -11.34 6.66
CA ASP A 66 -0.07 -12.40 7.66
C ASP A 66 -0.96 -11.97 8.84
N ASP A 67 -1.29 -10.67 8.91
CA ASP A 67 -1.97 -10.06 10.04
C ASP A 67 -2.99 -9.00 9.56
N VAL A 68 -4.11 -9.52 9.04
CA VAL A 68 -5.21 -8.71 8.50
C VAL A 68 -5.78 -7.77 9.55
N ALA A 69 -5.82 -8.19 10.82
CA ALA A 69 -6.35 -7.40 11.93
C ALA A 69 -5.50 -6.15 12.18
N ARG A 70 -4.16 -6.26 12.20
CA ARG A 70 -3.27 -5.12 12.35
C ARG A 70 -3.41 -4.14 11.19
N VAL A 71 -3.43 -4.62 9.95
CA VAL A 71 -3.58 -3.76 8.77
C VAL A 71 -4.93 -3.04 8.81
N ARG A 72 -6.03 -3.75 9.07
CA ARG A 72 -7.36 -3.14 9.22
C ARG A 72 -7.36 -2.06 10.30
N LYS A 73 -6.85 -2.38 11.48
CA LYS A 73 -6.78 -1.41 12.60
C LYS A 73 -5.95 -0.18 12.20
N PHE A 74 -4.80 -0.38 11.57
CA PHE A 74 -3.95 0.71 11.11
C PHE A 74 -4.69 1.64 10.13
N LEU A 75 -5.38 1.08 9.14
CA LEU A 75 -6.11 1.86 8.14
C LEU A 75 -7.22 2.72 8.78
N LEU A 76 -7.95 2.15 9.74
CA LEU A 76 -9.05 2.84 10.43
C LEU A 76 -8.53 3.87 11.45
N ASP A 77 -7.53 3.52 12.27
CA ASP A 77 -6.92 4.44 13.25
C ASP A 77 -6.35 5.70 12.59
N ASN A 78 -5.79 5.55 11.38
CA ASN A 78 -5.21 6.66 10.62
C ASN A 78 -6.22 7.34 9.69
N ALA A 79 -7.49 6.92 9.69
CA ALA A 79 -8.55 7.43 8.82
C ALA A 79 -8.18 7.42 7.32
N TRP A 80 -7.46 6.37 6.87
CA TRP A 80 -7.15 6.19 5.44
C TRP A 80 -8.37 5.72 4.66
N PHE A 81 -9.27 4.99 5.31
CA PHE A 81 -10.51 4.45 4.78
C PHE A 81 -11.58 4.46 5.87
N SER A 82 -12.85 4.55 5.48
CA SER A 82 -13.96 4.26 6.38
C SER A 82 -14.15 2.74 6.57
N GLU A 83 -14.95 2.34 7.55
CA GLU A 83 -15.11 0.92 7.90
C GLU A 83 -15.69 0.08 6.74
N ASP A 84 -16.59 0.68 5.96
CA ASP A 84 -17.25 0.10 4.79
C ASP A 84 -16.36 0.04 3.54
N GLU A 85 -15.28 0.81 3.51
CA GLU A 85 -14.28 0.78 2.43
C GLU A 85 -13.21 -0.32 2.63
N VAL A 86 -13.13 -0.91 3.83
CA VAL A 86 -12.15 -1.97 4.13
C VAL A 86 -12.81 -3.34 4.10
N ILE A 87 -12.47 -4.11 3.07
CA ILE A 87 -12.92 -5.50 2.90
C ILE A 87 -11.77 -6.43 3.32
N SER A 88 -12.04 -7.29 4.31
CA SER A 88 -11.09 -8.32 4.75
C SER A 88 -11.52 -9.66 4.19
N MET A 89 -10.61 -10.34 3.50
CA MET A 89 -10.82 -11.70 2.99
C MET A 89 -10.07 -12.68 3.90
N ALA A 90 -10.74 -13.79 4.26
CA ALA A 90 -10.19 -14.86 5.08
C ALA A 90 -9.53 -15.95 4.22
#